data_AF-A0A9E3JZR7-F1
#
_entry.id   AF-A0A9E3JZR7-F1
#
_cell.length_a   1.000
_cell.length_b   1.000
_cell.length_c   1.000
_cell.angle_alpha   90.00
_cell.angle_beta   90.00
_cell.angle_gamma   90.00
#
_symmetry.space_group_name_H-M   'P 1'
#
loop_
_entity.id
_entity.type
_entity.pdbx_description
1 polymer ?
#
loop_
_entity_poly.entity_id
_entity_poly.type
_entity_poly.pdbx_seq_one_letter_code
_entity_poly.pdbx_strand_id
1 'polypeptide(L)' 'MVAPPAEEIEELWQLAQIGNMRKLREQAAYLQGIDPVYGPFASRLDALAQGYHSKQLAAFVARFRTENAVPPA' A
#
# COMPACT_ATOMS: atom_id res chain seq x y z
N MET A 1 -8.00 4.16 -8.83
CA MET A 1 -6.67 4.20 -8.19
C MET A 1 -5.83 3.18 -8.90
N VAL A 2 -4.63 3.54 -9.33
CA VAL A 2 -3.71 2.55 -9.90
C VAL A 2 -3.02 1.86 -8.75
N ALA A 3 -3.04 0.53 -8.79
CA ALA A 3 -2.41 -0.28 -7.77
C ALA A 3 -0.92 -0.42 -8.10
N PRO A 4 -0.02 -0.27 -7.10
CA PRO A 4 1.39 -0.56 -7.31
C PRO A 4 1.62 -2.05 -7.62
N PRO A 5 2.81 -2.41 -8.14
CA PRO A 5 3.18 -3.78 -8.45
C PRO A 5 2.94 -4.76 -7.30
N ALA A 6 2.76 -6.04 -7.61
CA ALA A 6 2.49 -7.07 -6.61
C ALA A 6 3.57 -7.16 -5.51
N GLU A 7 4.84 -6.92 -5.86
CA GLU A 7 5.95 -6.89 -4.89
C GLU A 7 5.78 -5.78 -3.85
N GLU A 8 5.48 -4.56 -4.31
CA GLU A 8 5.20 -3.40 -3.45
C GLU A 8 3.98 -3.65 -2.56
N ILE A 9 2.91 -4.23 -3.11
CA ILE A 9 1.71 -4.59 -2.36
C ILE A 9 2.02 -5.60 -1.26
N GLU A 10 2.86 -6.61 -1.54
CA GLU A 10 3.22 -7.63 -0.56
C GLU A 10 4.04 -7.03 0.59
N GLU A 11 5.00 -6.14 0.29
CA GLU A 11 5.73 -5.39 1.31
C GLU A 11 4.77 -4.58 2.18
N LEU A 12 3.86 -3.83 1.57
CA LEU A 12 2.84 -3.06 2.31
C LEU A 12 1.98 -3.95 3.20
N TRP A 13 1.62 -5.15 2.74
CA TRP A 13 0.83 -6.11 3.51
C TRP A 13 1.60 -6.62 4.73
N GLN A 14 2.86 -6.98 4.57
CA GLN A 14 3.72 -7.39 5.68
C GLN A 14 3.86 -6.27 6.71
N LEU A 15 4.09 -5.03 6.25
CA LEU A 15 4.21 -3.86 7.12
C LEU A 15 2.90 -3.56 7.87
N ALA A 16 1.75 -3.74 7.21
CA ALA A 16 0.43 -3.60 7.80
C ALA A 16 0.18 -4.63 8.91
N GLN A 17 0.59 -5.89 8.69
CA GLN A 17 0.43 -6.99 9.65
C GLN A 17 1.26 -6.77 10.91
N ILE A 18 2.52 -6.32 10.76
CA ILE A 18 3.38 -6.02 11.91
C ILE A 18 3.08 -4.64 12.54
N GLY A 19 2.22 -3.83 11.91
CA GLY A 19 1.83 -2.51 12.40
C GLY A 19 2.92 -1.43 12.26
N ASN A 20 3.86 -1.59 11.32
CA ASN A 20 4.96 -0.64 11.15
C ASN A 20 4.53 0.57 10.31
N MET A 21 3.82 1.49 10.96
CA MET A 21 3.28 2.70 10.33
C MET A 21 4.37 3.60 9.76
N ARG A 22 5.54 3.69 10.38
CA ARG A 22 6.65 4.51 9.87
C ARG A 22 7.08 4.02 8.49
N LYS A 23 7.33 2.72 8.36
CA LYS A 23 7.80 2.14 7.10
C LYS A 23 6.70 2.12 6.03
N LEU A 24 5.43 1.99 6.42
CA LEU A 24 4.29 2.18 5.50
C LEU A 24 4.27 3.57 4.86
N ARG A 25 4.55 4.61 5.64
CA ARG A 25 4.61 5.99 5.14
C ARG A 25 5.82 6.23 4.24
N GLU A 26 6.97 5.65 4.59
CA GLU A 26 8.16 5.65 3.73
C GLU A 26 7.85 4.98 2.37
N GLN A 27 7.17 3.83 2.39
CA GLN A 27 6.75 3.15 1.16
C GLN A 27 5.73 3.96 0.35
N ALA A 28 4.78 4.61 1.03
CA ALA A 28 3.81 5.49 0.37
C ALA A 28 4.53 6.63 -0.38
N ALA A 29 5.50 7.28 0.26
CA ALA A 29 6.29 8.34 -0.37
C ALA A 29 7.15 7.81 -1.52
N TYR A 30 7.72 6.62 -1.39
CA TYR A 30 8.46 5.95 -2.46
C TYR A 30 7.59 5.71 -3.70
N LEU A 31 6.37 5.20 -3.51
CA LEU A 31 5.41 4.99 -4.60
C LEU A 31 5.04 6.29 -5.32
N GLN A 32 4.90 7.40 -4.60
CA GLN A 32 4.67 8.73 -5.21
C GLN A 32 5.87 9.21 -6.02
N GLY A 33 7.08 8.82 -5.61
CA GLY A 33 8.33 9.14 -6.31
C GLY A 33 8.56 8.33 -7.57
N ILE A 34 8.05 7.09 -7.64
CA ILE A 34 8.13 6.24 -8.85
C ILE A 34 7.25 6.82 -9.95
N ASP A 35 5.96 6.99 -9.66
CA ASP A 35 5.00 7.51 -10.63
C ASP A 35 3.87 8.26 -9.91
N PRO A 36 3.56 9.52 -10.30
CA PRO A 36 2.44 10.27 -9.75
C PRO A 36 1.07 9.58 -9.93
N VAL A 37 0.96 8.58 -10.82
CA VAL A 37 -0.24 7.74 -10.97
C VAL A 37 -0.60 6.97 -9.69
N TYR A 38 0.41 6.65 -8.86
CA TYR A 38 0.23 6.02 -7.55
C TYR A 38 -0.12 7.03 -6.45
N GLY A 39 -0.09 8.33 -6.74
CA GLY A 39 -0.40 9.42 -5.82
C GLY A 39 -1.67 9.18 -4.98
N PRO A 40 -2.82 8.86 -5.62
CA PRO A 40 -4.07 8.59 -4.89
C PRO A 40 -4.01 7.36 -3.98
N PHE A 41 -3.23 6.34 -4.34
CA PHE A 41 -3.05 5.14 -3.52
C PHE A 41 -2.16 5.46 -2.31
N ALA A 42 -1.02 6.08 -2.55
CA ALA A 42 -0.06 6.46 -1.52
C ALA A 42 -0.64 7.45 -0.50
N SER A 43 -1.37 8.49 -0.94
CA SER A 43 -2.02 9.42 -0.02
C SER A 43 -3.05 8.73 0.87
N ARG A 44 -3.77 7.73 0.35
CA ARG A 44 -4.73 6.95 1.14
C ARG A 44 -4.05 6.01 2.13
N LEU A 45 -2.94 5.41 1.73
CA LEU A 45 -2.09 4.58 2.59
C LEU A 45 -1.50 5.40 3.75
N ASP A 46 -0.93 6.57 3.46
CA ASP A 46 -0.38 7.48 4.47
C ASP A 46 -1.47 7.95 5.44
N ALA A 47 -2.66 8.32 4.95
CA ALA A 47 -3.78 8.71 5.81
C ALA A 47 -4.23 7.57 6.75
N LEU A 48 -4.29 6.33 6.26
CA LEU A 48 -4.62 5.16 7.08
C LEU A 48 -3.53 4.85 8.12
N ALA A 49 -2.26 5.04 7.74
CA ALA A 49 -1.11 4.83 8.62
C ALA A 49 -1.05 5.91 9.73
N GLN A 50 -1.37 7.16 9.40
CA GLN A 50 -1.49 8.25 10.37
C GLN A 50 -2.63 8.02 11.37
N GLY A 51 -3.76 7.47 10.91
CA GLY A 51 -4.89 7.13 11.78
C GLY A 51 -4.70 5.87 12.62
N TYR A 52 -3.55 5.18 12.51
CA TYR A 52 -3.30 3.88 13.17
C TYR A 52 -4.39 2.84 12.93
N HIS A 53 -5.08 2.92 11.79
CA HIS A 53 -6.19 2.04 11.47
C HIS A 53 -5.68 0.72 10.89
N SER A 54 -4.90 -0.05 11.66
CA SER A 54 -4.25 -1.30 11.24
C SER A 54 -5.20 -2.27 10.54
N LYS A 55 -6.42 -2.44 11.05
CA LYS A 55 -7.46 -3.28 10.42
C LYS A 55 -7.92 -2.74 9.06
N GLN A 56 -8.13 -1.43 8.94
CA GLN A 56 -8.55 -0.82 7.67
C GLN A 56 -7.39 -0.81 6.67
N LEU A 57 -6.16 -0.61 7.15
CA LEU A 57 -4.95 -0.61 6.33
C LEU A 57 -4.68 -2.01 5.78
N ALA A 58 -4.79 -3.05 6.61
CA ALA A 58 -4.73 -4.44 6.14
C ALA A 58 -5.83 -4.72 5.09
N ALA A 59 -7.10 -4.39 5.39
CA ALA A 59 -8.19 -4.61 4.44
C ALA A 59 -8.01 -3.84 3.13
N PHE A 60 -7.45 -2.62 3.20
CA PHE A 60 -7.12 -1.80 2.04
C PHE A 60 -6.07 -2.49 1.17
N VAL A 61 -4.92 -2.86 1.74
CA VAL A 61 -3.83 -3.51 0.99
C VAL A 61 -4.27 -4.88 0.46
N ALA A 62 -5.00 -5.68 1.23
CA ALA A 62 -5.52 -6.98 0.81
C ALA A 62 -6.39 -6.88 -0.45
N ARG A 63 -7.23 -5.84 -0.54
CA ARG A 63 -8.09 -5.62 -1.71
C ARG A 63 -7.25 -5.42 -2.98
N PHE A 64 -6.19 -4.60 -2.91
CA PHE A 64 -5.32 -4.35 -4.05
C PHE A 64 -4.39 -5.52 -4.37
N ARG A 65 -4.08 -6.37 -3.38
CA ARG A 65 -3.38 -7.63 -3.59
C ARG A 65 -4.16 -8.59 -4.46
N THR A 66 -5.47 -8.74 -4.21
CA THR A 66 -6.34 -9.56 -5.05
C THR A 66 -6.44 -9.02 -6.47
N GLU A 67 -6.37 -7.69 -6.64
CA GLU A 67 -6.46 -7.02 -7.94
C GLU A 67 -5.17 -7.14 -8.77
N ASN A 68 -4.00 -7.18 -8.13
CA ASN A 68 -2.70 -7.41 -8.79
C ASN A 68 -2.30 -8.89 -8.91
N ALA A 69 -3.04 -9.83 -8.30
CA ALA A 69 -2.73 -11.26 -8.33
C ALA A 69 -2.99 -11.93 -9.69
N VAL A 70 -3.17 -11.17 -10.77
CA VAL A 70 -3.15 -11.69 -12.14
C VAL A 70 -1.74 -11.47 -12.69
N PRO A 71 -0.85 -12.49 -12.67
CA PRO A 71 0.39 -12.42 -13.41
C PRO A 71 0.07 -12.42 -14.91
N PRO A 72 0.74 -11.63 -15.75
CA PRO A 72 0.75 -11.92 -17.18
C PRO A 72 1.38 -13.32 -17.37
N ALA A 73 0.68 -14.15 -18.14
CA ALA A 73 1.00 -15.54 -18.46
C ALA A 73 2.39 -15.73 -19.07
#